data_AF-A0A811LA63-F1
#
_entry.id   AF-A0A811LA63-F1
#
_cell.length_a   1.000
_cell.length_b   1.000
_cell.length_c   1.000
_cell.angle_alpha   90.00
_cell.angle_beta   90.00
_cell.angle_gamma   90.00
#
_symmetry.space_group_name_H-M   'P 1'
#
loop_
_entity.id
_entity.type
_entity.pdbx_description
1 polymer ?
#
loop_
_entity_poly.entity_id
_entity_poly.type
_entity_poly.pdbx_seq_one_letter_code
_entity_poly.pdbx_strand_id
1 'polypeptide(L)'
;MRLLVVIVLFAMINPANLSELEVCENCQKVLYITSLYYNKQRSKPFLRRKVKHLCKRYYEYRRHCLVTLVPKADLIAFTIDNALEGGQYQPSETCTLISECDKNQAPMNFSEINVDELDGSGLDLFFDLD
;
A
#
# COMPACT_ATOMS: atom_id res chain seq x y z
N MET A 1 -19.66 -6.68 -40.96
CA MET A 1 -18.79 -5.56 -40.50
C MET A 1 -19.14 -5.14 -39.06
N ARG A 2 -19.00 -6.03 -38.06
CA ARG A 2 -19.30 -5.70 -36.64
C ARG A 2 -18.31 -6.33 -35.64
N LEU A 3 -17.23 -6.94 -36.11
CA LEU A 3 -16.25 -7.66 -35.27
C LEU A 3 -14.90 -6.94 -35.12
N LEU A 4 -14.68 -5.84 -35.84
CA LEU A 4 -13.41 -5.12 -35.82
C LEU A 4 -13.34 -4.00 -34.76
N VAL A 5 -14.46 -3.63 -34.12
CA VAL A 5 -14.51 -2.51 -33.17
C VAL A 5 -14.08 -2.93 -31.75
N VAL A 6 -14.15 -4.22 -31.40
CA VAL A 6 -13.82 -4.69 -30.05
C VAL A 6 -12.30 -4.83 -29.83
N ILE A 7 -11.52 -4.99 -30.89
CA ILE A 7 -10.06 -5.22 -30.81
C ILE A 7 -9.28 -3.91 -30.55
N VAL A 8 -9.84 -2.76 -30.91
CA VAL A 8 -9.15 -1.46 -30.78
C VAL A 8 -9.28 -0.85 -29.37
N LEU A 9 -10.28 -1.26 -28.57
CA LEU A 9 -10.47 -0.74 -27.21
C LEU A 9 -9.57 -1.39 -26.14
N PHE A 10 -8.94 -2.54 -26.44
CA PHE A 10 -7.99 -3.17 -25.52
C PHE A 10 -6.57 -2.59 -25.57
N ALA A 11 -6.25 -1.77 -26.58
CA ALA A 11 -4.91 -1.21 -26.78
C ALA A 11 -4.59 0.04 -25.94
N MET A 12 -5.56 0.56 -25.17
CA MET A 12 -5.39 1.75 -24.33
C MET A 12 -5.20 1.43 -22.84
N ILE A 13 -5.11 0.15 -22.46
CA ILE A 13 -4.62 -0.21 -21.13
C ILE A 13 -3.10 -0.18 -21.22
N ASN A 14 -2.53 1.02 -21.28
CA ASN A 14 -1.13 1.20 -20.97
C ASN A 14 -1.02 0.82 -19.48
N PRO A 15 -0.44 -0.33 -19.09
CA PRO A 15 -0.01 -0.43 -17.70
C PRO A 15 1.00 0.69 -17.58
N ALA A 16 0.68 1.74 -16.83
CA ALA A 16 1.69 2.69 -16.41
C ALA A 16 2.78 1.82 -15.78
N ASN A 17 3.90 1.64 -16.47
CA ASN A 17 5.06 1.02 -15.90
C ASN A 17 5.55 2.06 -14.90
N LEU A 18 5.07 1.95 -13.66
CA LEU A 18 5.53 2.82 -12.58
C LEU A 18 7.05 2.76 -12.58
N SER A 19 7.66 3.93 -12.48
CA SER A 19 9.08 4.02 -12.18
C SER A 19 9.37 3.36 -10.83
N GLU A 20 10.60 2.89 -10.65
CA GLU A 20 11.05 2.31 -9.38
C GLU A 20 10.88 3.29 -8.20
N LEU A 21 10.93 4.60 -8.49
CA LEU A 21 10.64 5.65 -7.51
C LEU A 21 9.17 5.63 -7.09
N GLU A 22 8.24 5.64 -8.04
CA GLU A 22 6.80 5.63 -7.77
C GLU A 22 6.35 4.35 -7.07
N VAL A 23 6.97 3.21 -7.38
CA VAL A 23 6.75 1.93 -6.66
C VAL A 23 7.13 2.10 -5.19
N CYS A 24 8.33 2.60 -4.92
CA CYS A 24 8.82 2.81 -3.57
C CYS A 24 7.96 3.81 -2.78
N GLU A 25 7.60 4.94 -3.39
CA GLU A 25 6.75 5.95 -2.76
C GLU A 25 5.37 5.39 -2.40
N ASN A 26 4.73 4.66 -3.31
CA ASN A 26 3.42 4.09 -3.07
C ASN A 26 3.45 2.98 -2.01
N CYS A 27 4.51 2.16 -1.99
CA CYS A 27 4.75 1.22 -0.89
C CYS A 27 4.83 1.95 0.45
N GLN A 28 5.66 2.98 0.53
CA GLN A 28 5.88 3.76 1.74
C GLN A 28 4.58 4.41 2.26
N LYS A 29 3.76 4.97 1.37
CA LYS A 29 2.44 5.53 1.69
C LYS A 29 1.49 4.47 2.26
N VAL A 30 1.36 3.32 1.60
CA VAL A 30 0.48 2.22 2.05
C VAL A 30 0.90 1.73 3.44
N LEU A 31 2.20 1.50 3.65
CA LEU A 31 2.72 0.99 4.90
C LEU A 31 2.64 2.01 6.04
N TYR A 32 2.87 3.30 5.75
CA TYR A 32 2.71 4.36 6.73
C TYR A 32 1.28 4.38 7.28
N ILE A 33 0.28 4.47 6.40
CA ILE A 33 -1.14 4.50 6.81
C ILE A 33 -1.50 3.21 7.52
N THR A 34 -1.09 2.05 7.00
CA THR A 34 -1.33 0.75 7.64
C THR A 34 -0.80 0.74 9.08
N SER A 35 0.39 1.28 9.33
CA SER A 35 0.98 1.30 10.67
C SER A 35 0.18 2.16 11.65
N LEU A 36 -0.35 3.31 11.21
CA LEU A 36 -1.22 4.16 12.04
C LEU A 36 -2.47 3.43 12.52
N TYR A 37 -3.11 2.63 11.66
CA TYR A 37 -4.30 1.86 12.03
C TYR A 37 -3.95 0.61 12.85
N TYR A 38 -2.87 -0.09 12.51
CA TYR A 38 -2.43 -1.27 13.25
C TYR A 38 -2.00 -0.92 14.68
N ASN A 39 -1.41 0.26 14.89
CA ASN A 39 -1.08 0.76 16.23
C ASN A 39 -2.32 0.93 17.12
N LYS A 40 -3.49 1.21 16.54
CA LYS A 40 -4.78 1.29 17.26
C LYS A 40 -5.40 -0.09 17.49
N GLN A 41 -5.23 -1.02 16.53
CA GLN A 41 -5.79 -2.36 16.58
C GLN A 41 -4.76 -3.39 16.09
N ARG A 42 -4.00 -3.96 17.03
CA ARG A 42 -2.95 -4.96 16.76
C ARG A 42 -3.54 -6.34 16.44
N SER A 43 -4.11 -6.46 15.26
CA SER A 43 -4.69 -7.71 14.74
C SER A 43 -4.16 -7.97 13.34
N LYS A 44 -3.45 -9.10 13.15
CA LYS A 44 -2.90 -9.48 11.84
C LYS A 44 -3.98 -9.64 10.76
N PRO A 45 -5.15 -10.26 11.04
CA PRO A 45 -6.28 -10.26 10.10
C PRO A 45 -6.78 -8.87 9.73
N PHE A 46 -6.80 -7.93 10.69
CA PHE A 46 -7.15 -6.54 10.44
C PHE A 46 -6.11 -5.84 9.55
N LEU A 47 -4.81 -6.00 9.86
CA LEU A 47 -3.72 -5.45 9.04
C LEU A 47 -3.81 -5.92 7.60
N ARG A 48 -4.01 -7.24 7.38
CA ARG A 48 -4.14 -7.79 6.03
C ARG A 48 -5.32 -7.19 5.26
N ARG A 49 -6.47 -7.01 5.92
CA ARG A 49 -7.64 -6.35 5.33
C ARG A 49 -7.33 -4.89 5.00
N LYS A 50 -6.68 -4.15 5.91
CA LYS A 50 -6.33 -2.75 5.73
C LYS A 50 -5.33 -2.53 4.60
N VAL A 51 -4.28 -3.35 4.51
CA VAL A 51 -3.34 -3.35 3.38
C VAL A 51 -4.08 -3.59 2.07
N LYS A 52 -4.95 -4.61 2.02
CA LYS A 52 -5.75 -4.91 0.83
C LYS A 52 -6.67 -3.74 0.44
N HIS A 53 -7.27 -3.06 1.40
CA HIS A 53 -8.11 -1.88 1.19
C HIS A 53 -7.29 -0.73 0.59
N LEU A 54 -6.18 -0.36 1.23
CA LEU A 54 -5.30 0.71 0.77
C LEU A 54 -4.74 0.41 -0.63
N CYS A 55 -4.29 -0.82 -0.89
CA CYS A 55 -3.84 -1.23 -2.22
C CYS A 55 -4.88 -0.98 -3.32
N LYS A 56 -6.18 -1.08 -3.04
CA LYS A 56 -7.22 -0.81 -4.04
C LYS A 56 -7.37 0.67 -4.37
N ARG A 57 -6.95 1.57 -3.48
CA ARG A 57 -7.07 3.02 -3.60
C ARG A 57 -5.93 3.65 -4.42
N TYR A 58 -4.74 3.04 -4.42
CA TYR A 58 -3.64 3.45 -5.29
C TYR A 58 -3.77 2.79 -6.67
N TYR A 59 -4.60 3.35 -7.57
CA TYR A 59 -4.96 2.72 -8.86
C TYR A 59 -3.77 2.24 -9.68
N GLU A 60 -2.73 3.06 -9.79
CA GLU A 60 -1.52 2.79 -10.58
C GLU A 60 -0.69 1.67 -9.94
N TYR A 61 -0.60 1.66 -8.61
CA TYR A 61 0.15 0.66 -7.83
C TYR A 61 -0.67 -0.59 -7.47
N ARG A 62 -1.98 -0.59 -7.73
CA ARG A 62 -2.94 -1.54 -7.15
C ARG A 62 -2.60 -3.00 -7.36
N ARG A 63 -2.32 -3.39 -8.61
CA ARG A 63 -2.07 -4.80 -8.94
C ARG A 63 -0.80 -5.29 -8.26
N HIS A 64 0.26 -4.50 -8.35
CA HIS A 64 1.56 -4.78 -7.74
C HIS A 64 1.45 -4.85 -6.21
N CYS A 65 0.81 -3.85 -5.59
CA CYS A 65 0.52 -3.81 -4.16
C CYS A 65 -0.19 -5.06 -3.66
N LEU A 66 -1.26 -5.50 -4.35
CA LEU A 66 -2.04 -6.67 -3.94
C LEU A 66 -1.24 -7.97 -4.01
N VAL A 67 -0.32 -8.10 -4.97
CA VAL A 67 0.52 -9.29 -5.15
C VAL A 67 1.72 -9.27 -4.21
N THR A 68 2.28 -8.10 -3.91
CA THR A 68 3.49 -7.98 -3.10
C THR A 68 3.20 -7.83 -1.61
N LEU A 69 2.33 -6.90 -1.21
CA LEU A 69 2.15 -6.53 0.19
C LEU A 69 1.18 -7.45 0.94
N VAL A 70 0.07 -7.84 0.32
CA VAL A 70 -0.98 -8.66 1.00
C VAL A 70 -0.47 -10.04 1.44
N PRO A 71 0.35 -10.78 0.64
CA PRO A 71 0.93 -12.04 1.09
C PRO A 71 1.99 -11.86 2.18
N LYS A 72 2.64 -10.69 2.24
CA LYS A 72 3.69 -10.35 3.22
C LYS A 72 3.12 -9.66 4.48
N ALA A 73 1.81 -9.71 4.71
CA ALA A 73 1.16 -9.05 5.85
C ALA A 73 1.75 -9.46 7.21
N ASP A 74 2.12 -10.73 7.40
CA ASP A 74 2.74 -11.19 8.65
C ASP A 74 4.13 -10.60 8.88
N LEU A 75 4.92 -10.44 7.81
CA LEU A 75 6.22 -9.77 7.86
C LEU A 75 6.05 -8.28 8.18
N ILE A 76 5.09 -7.61 7.55
CA ILE A 76 4.77 -6.20 7.81
C ILE A 76 4.33 -6.00 9.27
N ALA A 77 3.48 -6.88 9.79
CA ALA A 77 3.07 -6.84 11.19
C ALA A 77 4.28 -6.97 12.13
N PHE A 78 5.18 -7.92 11.85
CA PHE A 78 6.41 -8.13 12.61
C PHE A 78 7.34 -6.90 12.58
N THR A 79 7.52 -6.25 11.42
CA THR A 79 8.38 -5.04 11.35
C THR A 79 7.77 -3.87 12.11
N ILE A 80 6.45 -3.70 12.07
CA ILE A 80 5.76 -2.67 12.86
C ILE A 80 5.88 -2.99 14.36
N ASP A 81 5.61 -4.22 14.78
CA ASP A 81 5.67 -4.63 16.19
C ASP A 81 7.09 -4.45 16.77
N ASN A 82 8.14 -4.85 16.04
CA ASN A 82 9.53 -4.63 16.48
C ASN A 82 9.90 -3.15 16.57
N ALA A 83 9.42 -2.33 15.63
CA ALA A 83 9.68 -0.91 15.67
C ALA A 83 9.05 -0.26 16.90
N LEU A 84 7.87 -0.73 17.35
CA LEU A 84 7.22 -0.22 18.56
C LEU A 84 8.00 -0.52 19.86
N GLU A 85 8.83 -1.57 19.86
CA GLU A 85 9.71 -1.90 21.00
C GLU A 85 11.02 -1.09 20.98
N GLY A 86 11.49 -0.70 19.79
CA GLY A 86 12.81 -0.09 19.59
C GLY A 86 12.84 1.38 19.16
N GLY A 87 11.69 1.99 18.81
CA GLY A 87 11.64 3.37 18.32
C GLY A 87 10.43 3.70 17.44
N GLN A 88 10.66 4.49 16.39
CA GLN A 88 9.64 4.90 15.42
C GLN A 88 9.67 3.98 14.20
N TYR A 89 8.51 3.48 13.78
CA TYR A 89 8.39 2.68 12.56
C TYR A 89 8.77 3.49 11.31
N GLN A 90 9.70 2.96 10.52
CA GLN A 90 10.14 3.53 9.25
C GLN A 90 9.59 2.69 8.08
N PRO A 91 8.62 3.22 7.30
CA PRO A 91 8.04 2.49 6.16
C PRO A 91 9.06 2.14 5.08
N SER A 92 10.07 2.99 4.85
CA SER A 92 11.14 2.78 3.87
C SER A 92 11.94 1.51 4.14
N GLU A 93 12.25 1.21 5.40
CA GLU A 93 12.98 0.00 5.79
C GLU A 93 12.16 -1.25 5.47
N THR A 94 10.87 -1.25 5.80
CA THR A 94 9.99 -2.39 5.48
C THR A 94 9.82 -2.52 3.97
N CYS A 95 9.64 -1.43 3.23
CA CYS A 95 9.58 -1.44 1.77
C CYS A 95 10.87 -1.97 1.14
N THR A 96 12.03 -1.67 1.72
CA THR A 96 13.33 -2.22 1.29
C THR A 96 13.40 -3.73 1.54
N LEU A 97 12.95 -4.20 2.71
CA LEU A 97 12.92 -5.63 3.06
C LEU A 97 12.04 -6.44 2.11
N ILE A 98 10.98 -5.85 1.58
CA ILE A 98 10.07 -6.51 0.63
C ILE A 98 10.43 -6.25 -0.84
N SER A 99 11.55 -5.57 -1.10
CA SER A 99 12.09 -5.25 -2.43
C SER A 99 11.24 -4.28 -3.26
N GLU A 100 10.51 -3.39 -2.60
CA GLU A 100 9.78 -2.28 -3.24
C GLU A 100 10.61 -0.99 -3.32
N CYS A 101 11.60 -0.86 -2.44
CA CYS A 101 12.56 0.24 -2.47
C CYS A 101 13.99 -0.28 -2.62
N ASP A 102 14.83 0.48 -3.31
CA ASP A 102 16.28 0.30 -3.27
C ASP A 102 16.86 0.95 -2.00
N LYS A 103 18.00 0.45 -1.52
CA LYS A 103 18.70 0.95 -0.33
C LYS A 103 19.12 2.41 -0.44
N ASN A 104 19.23 2.92 -1.67
CA ASN A 104 19.62 4.30 -1.96
C ASN A 104 18.43 5.27 -2.01
N GLN A 105 17.19 4.77 -1.99
CA GLN A 105 16.00 5.62 -2.06
C GLN A 105 15.69 6.22 -0.69
N ALA A 106 15.41 7.53 -0.67
CA ALA A 106 15.18 8.28 0.54
C ALA A 106 13.81 7.92 1.19
N PRO A 107 13.71 7.98 2.53
CA PRO A 107 12.43 7.90 3.22
C PRO A 107 11.56 9.10 2.86
N MET A 108 10.26 8.87 2.69
CA MET A 108 9.30 9.96 2.47
C MET A 108 9.14 10.80 3.74
N ASN A 109 8.98 12.11 3.56
CA ASN A 109 8.57 12.97 4.65
C ASN A 109 7.04 12.92 4.82
N PHE A 110 6.58 12.23 5.86
CA PHE A 110 5.16 12.06 6.14
C PHE A 110 4.51 13.24 6.87
N SER A 111 5.25 14.30 7.23
CA SER A 111 4.70 15.47 7.93
C SER A 111 3.67 16.26 7.11
N GLU A 112 3.70 16.10 5.78
CA GLU A 112 2.83 16.82 4.84
C GLU A 112 1.71 15.94 4.26
N ILE A 113 1.64 14.68 4.69
CA ILE A 113 0.71 13.72 4.12
C ILE A 113 -0.64 13.80 4.84
N ASN A 114 -1.67 14.22 4.11
CA ASN A 114 -3.04 14.22 4.60
C ASN A 114 -3.61 12.79 4.57
N VAL A 115 -3.53 12.10 5.72
CA VAL A 115 -3.96 10.70 5.88
C VAL A 115 -5.43 10.49 5.54
N ASP A 116 -6.28 11.49 5.83
CA ASP A 116 -7.73 11.43 5.60
C ASP A 116 -8.07 11.43 4.10
N GLU A 117 -7.25 12.08 3.28
CA GLU A 117 -7.39 12.10 1.81
C GLU A 117 -7.00 10.75 1.19
N LEU A 118 -5.98 10.09 1.75
CA LEU A 118 -5.42 8.85 1.21
C LEU A 118 -6.18 7.59 1.65
N ASP A 119 -6.65 7.57 2.90
CA ASP A 119 -7.53 6.49 3.38
C ASP A 119 -8.98 6.72 2.95
N GLY A 120 -9.32 7.93 2.44
CA GLY A 120 -10.65 8.42 2.06
C GLY A 120 -11.75 7.88 2.97
N SER A 121 -11.47 7.93 4.27
CA SER A 121 -12.30 7.45 5.36
C SER A 121 -13.15 8.59 5.87
N GLY A 122 -13.98 9.13 4.99
CA GLY A 122 -15.18 9.84 5.41
C GLY A 122 -16.31 8.90 5.82
N LEU A 123 -16.28 7.60 5.43
CA LEU A 123 -17.47 6.75 5.51
C LEU A 123 -17.28 5.22 5.68
N ASP A 124 -16.08 4.67 5.80
CA ASP A 124 -15.88 3.20 5.73
C ASP A 124 -15.70 2.49 7.10
N LEU A 125 -16.01 3.14 8.23
CA LEU A 125 -15.92 2.53 9.57
C LEU A 125 -17.12 1.61 9.92
N PHE A 126 -18.06 1.40 8.99
CA PHE A 126 -19.33 0.68 9.27
C PHE A 126 -19.56 -0.64 8.51
N PHE A 127 -18.73 -1.02 7.54
CA PHE A 127 -18.94 -2.24 6.74
C PHE A 127 -17.77 -3.22 6.86
N ASP A 128 -17.67 -3.90 7.99
CA ASP A 128 -16.89 -5.15 8.10
C ASP A 128 -17.32 -5.93 9.37
N LEU A 129 -18.65 -6.06 9.56
CA LEU A 129 -19.27 -7.06 10.42
C LEU A 129 -20.11 -7.97 9.51
N ASP A 130 -19.45 -8.99 8.94
CA ASP A 130 -20.06 -10.25 8.50
C ASP A 130 -19.03 -11.37 8.68
#